data_AF-A0A350F2U4-F1
#
_entry.id   AF-A0A350F2U4-F1
#
_cell.length_a   1.000
_cell.length_b   1.000
_cell.length_c   1.000
_cell.angle_alpha   90.00
_cell.angle_beta   90.00
_cell.angle_gamma   90.00
#
_symmetry.space_group_name_H-M   'P 1'
#
loop_
_entity.id
_entity.type
_entity.pdbx_description
1 polymer ?
#
loop_
_entity_poly.entity_id
_entity_poly.type
_entity_poly.pdbx_seq_one_letter_code
_entity_poly.pdbx_strand_id
1 'polypeptide(L)'
;RGSYLRVYSQSGEELLETGSGAPSRKLPAGVIRHLQMAAAAAADAQQIGYFAMQVDDDRAENLYEVIITPFFEASSGKLLGSIVLGFTVTDFGERFLERLAKIQSGILINDTLHTTSVPTTVRAPLLEAIGTATGSLLENATSFDIPINGEPHRCFVRALNPGSIFPVAYHLSLYSLADQYQDLRELRLKVGAFALLVFVAGLVLAWLLSHGMAVPLRELVLGTREIEKGNYDYHVRVRSGDEIGQLADSFNTMARGLAQRDKYAVVLRQVADEAIAEKLMSGEAKVGGELRLVTVLFCDIRGFSALTQNLPADEVVRLLNEHMTALTKVVYEHQGVVDKFVGDLIMAVFGAPSSRGNDAERA
;
A
#
# COMPACT_ATOMS: atom_id res chain seq x y z
N ARG A 1 46.74 2.57 40.24
CA ARG A 1 46.26 3.96 40.36
C ARG A 1 47.14 4.65 41.36
N GLY A 2 47.68 5.83 41.06
CA GLY A 2 48.36 6.61 42.08
C GLY A 2 47.32 7.12 43.07
N SER A 3 47.51 6.87 44.35
CA SER A 3 46.68 7.40 45.42
C SER A 3 47.56 8.06 46.45
N TYR A 4 47.15 9.23 46.93
CA TYR A 4 47.82 9.90 48.03
C TYR A 4 46.82 10.16 49.15
N LEU A 5 47.32 10.05 50.38
CA LEU A 5 46.60 10.30 51.62
C LEU A 5 47.41 11.33 52.40
N ARG A 6 46.75 12.43 52.76
CA ARG A 6 47.29 13.45 53.65
C ARG A 6 46.33 13.70 54.80
N VAL A 7 46.86 13.98 55.97
CA VAL A 7 46.06 14.33 57.15
C VAL A 7 46.47 15.73 57.57
N TYR A 8 45.50 16.62 57.74
CA TYR A 8 45.73 17.98 58.21
C TYR A 8 45.05 18.19 59.56
N SER A 9 45.69 18.95 60.43
CA SER A 9 45.11 19.44 61.68
C SER A 9 44.04 20.49 61.40
N GLN A 10 43.26 20.88 62.43
CA GLN A 10 42.31 21.98 62.35
C GLN A 10 42.95 23.32 61.92
N SER A 11 44.23 23.55 62.22
CA SER A 11 44.97 24.75 61.80
C SER A 11 45.55 24.65 60.38
N GLY A 12 45.32 23.55 59.68
CA GLY A 12 45.84 23.28 58.33
C GLY A 12 47.29 22.77 58.32
N GLU A 13 47.85 22.40 59.48
CA GLU A 13 49.19 21.82 59.58
C GLU A 13 49.16 20.36 59.10
N GLU A 14 50.12 19.96 58.28
CA GLU A 14 50.20 18.59 57.76
C GLU A 14 50.71 17.65 58.85
N LEU A 15 49.87 16.69 59.25
CA LEU A 15 50.14 15.72 60.31
C LEU A 15 50.69 14.40 59.76
N LEU A 16 50.35 14.05 58.51
CA LEU A 16 50.74 12.79 57.89
C LEU A 16 50.73 12.92 56.37
N GLU A 17 51.74 12.35 55.70
CA GLU A 17 51.77 12.12 54.25
C GLU A 17 52.11 10.65 53.97
N THR A 18 51.27 9.98 53.17
CA THR A 18 51.52 8.60 52.71
C THR A 18 50.86 8.37 51.35
N GLY A 19 51.46 7.54 50.49
CA GLY A 19 50.95 7.28 49.14
C GLY A 19 51.51 6.00 48.53
N SER A 20 50.79 5.45 47.54
CA SER A 20 51.23 4.28 46.76
C SER A 20 51.32 4.64 45.27
N GLY A 21 52.46 4.30 44.65
CA GLY A 21 52.84 4.74 43.30
C GLY A 21 54.23 5.41 43.29
N ALA A 22 54.86 5.54 42.12
CA ALA A 22 56.25 6.02 41.98
C ALA A 22 56.57 7.25 42.86
N PRO A 23 57.68 7.25 43.62
CA PRO A 23 58.01 8.27 44.61
C PRO A 23 58.60 9.52 43.94
N SER A 24 57.83 10.19 43.08
CA SER A 24 58.21 11.47 42.48
C SER A 24 57.04 12.10 41.72
N ARG A 25 56.09 12.66 42.45
CA ARG A 25 55.32 13.83 42.02
C ARG A 25 54.69 14.38 43.30
N LYS A 26 55.52 15.08 44.09
CA LYS A 26 54.98 15.96 45.13
C LYS A 26 53.91 16.80 44.44
N LEU A 27 52.69 16.78 44.99
CA LEU A 27 51.69 17.75 44.57
C LEU A 27 52.37 19.13 44.58
N PRO A 28 52.31 19.90 43.50
CA PRO A 28 52.97 21.19 43.48
C PRO A 28 52.43 22.08 44.58
N ALA A 29 53.29 22.95 45.11
CA ALA A 29 53.03 23.71 46.33
C ALA A 29 51.70 24.50 46.29
N GLY A 30 51.27 24.95 45.10
CA GLY A 30 49.98 25.61 44.91
C GLY A 30 48.77 24.72 45.20
N VAL A 31 48.83 23.44 44.83
CA VAL A 31 47.76 22.46 45.10
C VAL A 31 47.73 22.09 46.57
N ILE A 32 48.90 21.85 47.18
CA ILE A 32 49.01 21.58 48.61
C ILE A 32 48.35 22.71 49.42
N ARG A 33 48.64 23.97 49.06
CA ARG A 33 48.03 25.13 49.72
C ARG A 33 46.51 25.19 49.53
N HIS A 34 46.00 24.88 48.34
CA HIS A 34 44.56 24.81 48.09
C HIS A 34 43.89 23.69 48.91
N LEU A 35 44.53 22.52 48.99
CA LEU A 35 44.05 21.38 49.78
C LEU A 35 44.07 21.68 51.28
N GLN A 36 45.10 22.38 51.77
CA GLN A 36 45.17 22.84 53.16
C GLN A 36 44.05 23.82 53.50
N MET A 37 43.81 24.81 52.63
CA MET A 37 42.73 25.79 52.83
C MET A 37 41.35 25.12 52.77
N ALA A 38 41.14 24.21 51.83
CA ALA A 38 39.89 23.46 51.72
C ALA A 38 39.68 22.49 52.89
N ALA A 39 40.75 21.85 53.39
CA ALA A 39 40.71 20.97 54.55
C ALA A 39 40.31 21.71 55.84
N ALA A 40 40.75 22.97 55.99
CA ALA A 40 40.35 23.84 57.09
C ALA A 40 38.91 24.37 56.94
N ALA A 41 38.42 24.53 55.71
CA ALA A 41 37.06 24.99 55.42
C ALA A 41 35.99 23.87 55.47
N ALA A 42 36.39 22.61 55.27
CA ALA A 42 35.51 21.44 55.29
C ALA A 42 35.16 21.00 56.72
N ALA A 43 34.51 21.87 57.50
CA ALA A 43 34.28 21.65 58.93
C ALA A 43 33.09 20.72 59.24
N ASP A 44 32.08 20.70 58.37
CA ASP A 44 30.75 20.15 58.73
C ASP A 44 30.37 18.87 57.98
N ALA A 45 30.94 18.63 56.79
CA ALA A 45 30.59 17.48 55.94
C ALA A 45 31.73 17.11 55.00
N GLN A 46 31.73 15.86 54.51
CA GLN A 46 32.66 15.41 53.48
C GLN A 46 32.51 16.22 52.20
N GLN A 47 33.64 16.66 51.64
CA GLN A 47 33.73 17.46 50.42
C GLN A 47 34.40 16.66 49.31
N ILE A 48 33.92 16.81 48.08
CA ILE A 48 34.51 16.18 46.89
C ILE A 48 34.87 17.29 45.90
N GLY A 49 36.11 17.30 45.45
CA GLY A 49 36.63 18.27 44.49
C GLY A 49 37.28 17.59 43.31
N TYR A 50 37.26 18.27 42.17
CA TYR A 50 37.97 17.83 40.97
C TYR A 50 38.90 18.93 40.47
N PHE A 51 40.11 18.56 40.07
CA PHE A 51 41.12 19.49 39.60
C PHE A 51 41.87 18.91 38.41
N ALA A 52 42.05 19.72 37.37
CA ALA A 52 42.97 19.40 36.29
C ALA A 52 44.33 20.02 36.57
N MET A 53 45.38 19.25 36.31
CA MET A 53 46.74 19.73 36.48
C MET A 53 47.67 19.17 35.43
N GLN A 54 48.40 20.08 34.77
CA GLN A 54 49.55 19.74 33.97
C GLN A 54 50.73 19.38 34.88
N VAL A 55 51.36 18.23 34.63
CA VAL A 55 52.51 17.79 35.41
C VAL A 55 53.73 17.72 34.49
N ASP A 56 54.83 18.36 34.91
CA ASP A 56 56.01 18.61 34.07
C ASP A 56 56.49 17.38 33.26
N ASP A 57 56.94 17.71 32.05
CA ASP A 57 57.39 16.87 30.91
C ASP A 57 56.30 16.15 30.08
N ASP A 58 55.04 16.14 30.51
CA ASP A 58 53.92 15.64 29.71
C ASP A 58 53.02 16.79 29.24
N ARG A 59 52.65 16.80 27.94
CA ARG A 59 51.68 17.77 27.39
C ARG A 59 50.23 17.50 27.84
N ALA A 60 49.99 16.44 28.61
CA ALA A 60 48.66 16.01 29.03
C ALA A 60 48.35 16.46 30.47
N GLU A 61 47.25 17.18 30.65
CA GLU A 61 46.69 17.49 31.97
C GLU A 61 46.12 16.21 32.60
N ASN A 62 46.53 15.93 33.85
CA ASN A 62 45.98 14.86 34.66
C ASN A 62 44.83 15.39 35.50
N LEU A 63 43.73 14.66 35.51
CA LEU A 63 42.57 14.96 36.34
C LEU A 63 42.70 14.27 37.69
N TYR A 64 42.38 14.99 38.76
CA TYR A 64 42.44 14.50 40.13
C TYR A 64 41.08 14.66 40.80
N GLU A 65 40.61 13.59 41.43
CA GLU A 65 39.49 13.60 42.36
C GLU A 65 40.05 13.67 43.78
N VAL A 66 39.53 14.58 44.58
CA VAL A 66 39.94 14.81 45.96
C VAL A 66 38.74 14.68 46.86
N ILE A 67 38.88 13.87 47.90
CA ILE A 67 37.87 13.68 48.94
C ILE A 67 38.46 14.21 50.25
N ILE A 68 37.79 15.18 50.84
CA ILE A 68 38.13 15.74 52.15
C ILE A 68 37.06 15.31 53.14
N THR A 69 37.46 14.50 54.12
CA THR A 69 36.56 14.00 55.17
C THR A 69 37.01 14.57 56.51
N PRO A 70 36.22 15.46 57.16
CA PRO A 70 36.52 15.91 58.51
C PRO A 70 36.41 14.74 59.50
N PHE A 71 37.27 14.72 60.51
CA PHE A 71 37.20 13.76 61.60
C PHE A 71 37.15 14.47 62.95
N PHE A 72 36.35 13.90 63.84
CA PHE A 72 35.96 14.52 65.11
C PHE A 72 36.41 13.65 66.28
N GLU A 73 36.65 14.29 67.41
CA GLU A 73 36.88 13.60 68.67
C GLU A 73 35.59 12.91 69.12
N ALA A 74 35.65 11.60 69.35
CA ALA A 74 34.47 10.76 69.61
C ALA A 74 33.69 11.15 70.87
N SER A 75 34.33 11.78 71.86
CA SER A 75 33.73 12.15 73.14
C SER A 75 33.13 13.56 73.16
N SER A 76 33.75 14.52 72.47
CA SER A 76 33.38 15.94 72.53
C SER A 76 32.70 16.46 71.26
N GLY A 77 32.77 15.71 70.15
CA GLY A 77 32.34 16.16 68.83
C GLY A 77 33.20 17.28 68.26
N LYS A 78 34.33 17.61 68.90
CA LYS A 78 35.24 18.66 68.44
C LYS A 78 35.96 18.20 67.17
N LEU A 79 35.98 19.06 66.15
CA LEU A 79 36.76 18.83 64.93
C LEU A 79 38.25 18.75 65.28
N LEU A 80 38.87 17.62 64.96
CA LEU A 80 40.30 17.39 65.18
C LEU A 80 41.13 17.76 63.94
N GLY A 81 40.55 17.58 62.76
CA GLY A 81 41.19 17.87 61.48
C GLY A 81 40.45 17.21 60.32
N SER A 82 41.12 17.11 59.18
CA SER A 82 40.56 16.55 57.95
C SER A 82 41.50 15.56 57.30
N ILE A 83 40.93 14.46 56.81
CA ILE A 83 41.62 13.48 55.97
C ILE A 83 41.40 13.86 54.51
N VAL A 84 42.49 13.99 53.76
CA VAL A 84 42.49 14.31 52.34
C VAL A 84 42.98 13.10 51.56
N LEU A 85 42.07 12.52 50.79
CA LEU A 85 42.35 11.42 49.87
C LEU A 85 42.32 11.95 48.44
N GLY A 86 43.35 11.67 47.66
CA GLY A 86 43.38 12.04 46.26
C GLY A 86 43.65 10.87 45.32
N PHE A 87 42.94 10.87 44.22
CA PHE A 87 42.99 9.83 43.19
C PHE A 87 43.27 10.46 41.83
N THR A 88 44.21 9.91 41.08
CA THR A 88 44.35 10.23 39.66
C THR A 88 43.16 9.64 38.90
N VAL A 89 42.38 10.47 38.21
CA VAL A 89 41.37 10.00 37.29
C VAL A 89 41.92 10.03 35.88
N THR A 90 42.16 8.82 35.37
CA THR A 90 42.75 8.62 34.04
C THR A 90 41.69 8.59 32.95
N ASP A 91 40.48 8.15 33.30
CA ASP A 91 39.37 7.95 32.38
C ASP A 91 38.10 7.75 33.23
N PHE A 92 37.08 8.60 33.07
CA PHE A 92 35.78 8.47 33.75
C PHE A 92 34.87 7.42 33.08
N GLY A 93 35.47 6.39 32.48
CA GLY A 93 34.77 5.40 31.67
C GLY A 93 34.45 5.91 30.25
N GLU A 94 35.08 7.00 29.81
CA GLU A 94 34.97 7.54 28.44
C GLU A 94 35.26 6.47 27.40
N ARG A 95 36.38 5.73 27.53
CA ARG A 95 36.72 4.68 26.55
C ARG A 95 35.72 3.53 26.54
N PHE A 96 35.06 3.27 27.67
CA PHE A 96 34.03 2.24 27.77
C PHE A 96 32.74 2.72 27.08
N LEU A 97 32.32 3.96 27.38
CA LEU A 97 31.14 4.60 26.81
C LEU A 97 31.27 4.83 25.30
N GLU A 98 32.45 5.23 24.83
CA GLU A 98 32.75 5.45 23.42
C GLU A 98 32.70 4.14 22.63
N ARG A 99 33.29 3.06 23.16
CA ARG A 99 33.35 1.77 22.45
C ARG A 99 32.01 1.04 22.41
N LEU A 100 31.26 1.02 23.51
CA LEU A 100 30.05 0.22 23.62
C LEU A 100 28.78 0.98 23.22
N ALA A 101 28.74 2.27 23.50
CA ALA A 101 27.54 3.08 23.31
C ALA A 101 27.72 4.21 22.30
N LYS A 102 28.92 4.36 21.71
CA LYS A 102 29.30 5.52 20.87
C LYS A 102 29.02 6.86 21.57
N ILE A 103 29.07 6.86 22.90
CA ILE A 103 28.88 8.06 23.71
C ILE A 103 30.26 8.66 23.93
N GLN A 104 30.45 9.88 23.45
CA GLN A 104 31.63 10.67 23.77
C GLN A 104 31.39 11.35 25.11
N SER A 105 32.38 11.44 25.98
CA SER A 105 32.21 12.06 27.29
C SER A 105 33.44 12.80 27.75
N GLY A 106 33.26 13.66 28.75
CA GLY A 106 34.34 14.45 29.31
C GLY A 106 33.90 15.18 30.57
N ILE A 107 34.86 15.84 31.21
CA ILE A 107 34.60 16.62 32.42
C ILE A 107 34.96 18.07 32.18
N LEU A 108 33.98 18.93 32.43
CA LEU A 108 34.13 20.36 32.41
C LEU A 108 34.50 20.87 33.80
N ILE A 109 35.67 21.52 33.91
CA ILE A 109 36.14 22.20 35.12
C ILE A 109 36.65 23.57 34.69
N ASN A 110 36.19 24.65 35.34
CA ASN A 110 36.64 26.02 35.06
C ASN A 110 36.65 26.34 33.55
N ASP A 111 35.53 26.08 32.88
CA ASP A 111 35.31 26.27 31.43
C ASP A 111 36.22 25.45 30.49
N THR A 112 37.03 24.54 31.03
CA THR A 112 37.91 23.66 30.26
C THR A 112 37.37 22.25 30.24
N LEU A 113 37.16 21.70 29.04
CA LEU A 113 36.69 20.33 28.84
C LEU A 113 37.88 19.36 28.77
N HIS A 114 38.04 18.57 29.82
CA HIS A 114 38.99 17.46 29.88
C HIS A 114 38.33 16.20 29.33
N THR A 115 38.83 15.72 28.19
CA THR A 115 38.24 14.59 27.47
C THR A 115 39.27 13.93 26.56
N THR A 116 39.14 12.61 26.46
CA THR A 116 39.89 11.73 25.56
C THR A 116 39.05 11.23 24.39
N SER A 117 37.71 11.24 24.52
CA SER A 117 36.78 10.70 23.53
C SER A 117 36.10 11.76 22.64
N VAL A 118 36.01 13.02 23.09
CA VAL A 118 35.40 14.11 22.28
C VAL A 118 36.45 14.69 21.31
N PRO A 119 36.20 14.66 19.98
CA PRO A 119 37.10 15.21 18.97
C PRO A 119 37.31 16.71 19.12
N THR A 120 38.51 17.21 18.81
CA THR A 120 38.85 18.64 18.91
C THR A 120 37.96 19.55 18.07
N THR A 121 37.43 19.05 16.95
CA THR A 121 36.49 19.76 16.07
C THR A 121 35.12 20.00 16.72
N VAL A 122 34.78 19.24 17.75
CA VAL A 122 33.48 19.29 18.45
C VAL A 122 33.57 20.09 19.75
N ARG A 123 34.76 20.20 20.36
CA ARG A 123 34.95 20.82 21.68
C ARG A 123 34.55 22.30 21.71
N ALA A 124 34.97 23.10 20.73
CA ALA A 124 34.67 24.54 20.71
C ALA A 124 33.16 24.84 20.53
N PRO A 125 32.45 24.25 19.55
CA PRO A 125 31.00 24.41 19.44
C PRO A 125 30.24 23.91 20.67
N LEU A 126 30.71 22.81 21.29
CA LEU A 126 30.11 22.25 22.49
C LEU A 126 30.26 23.20 23.69
N LEU A 127 31.45 23.77 23.89
CA LEU A 127 31.71 24.75 24.94
C LEU A 127 30.96 26.07 24.71
N GLU A 128 30.76 26.50 23.47
CA GLU A 128 29.96 27.68 23.14
C GLU A 128 28.46 27.46 23.44
N ALA A 129 27.94 26.29 23.06
CA ALA A 129 26.57 25.89 23.34
C ALA A 129 26.30 25.65 24.83
N ILE A 130 27.30 25.15 25.57
CA ILE A 130 27.22 25.03 27.04
C ILE A 130 27.38 26.41 27.68
N GLY A 131 28.32 27.23 27.19
CA GLY A 131 28.63 28.58 27.66
C GLY A 131 27.40 29.48 27.70
N THR A 132 26.61 29.45 26.63
CA THR A 132 25.31 30.15 26.53
C THR A 132 24.23 29.58 27.45
N ALA A 133 24.41 28.35 27.93
CA ALA A 133 23.52 27.62 28.84
C ALA A 133 23.96 27.65 30.33
N THR A 134 25.21 28.02 30.62
CA THR A 134 25.85 28.00 31.95
C THR A 134 25.26 29.05 32.89
N GLY A 135 24.16 28.69 33.54
CA GLY A 135 23.57 29.46 34.63
C GLY A 135 22.18 28.94 34.98
N SER A 136 21.30 28.79 34.00
CA SER A 136 19.91 28.33 34.23
C SER A 136 19.64 26.89 33.78
N LEU A 137 20.41 26.37 32.81
CA LEU A 137 20.19 25.03 32.25
C LEU A 137 20.86 23.91 33.05
N LEU A 138 22.02 24.15 33.67
CA LEU A 138 22.74 23.11 34.44
C LEU A 138 22.09 22.78 35.79
N GLU A 139 21.29 23.69 36.34
CA GLU A 139 20.52 23.45 37.56
C GLU A 139 19.25 22.61 37.31
N ASN A 140 18.67 22.68 36.09
CA ASN A 140 17.35 22.11 35.78
C ASN A 140 17.34 21.03 34.69
N ALA A 141 18.29 21.01 33.77
CA ALA A 141 18.30 20.11 32.62
C ALA A 141 19.39 19.03 32.76
N THR A 142 18.97 17.78 32.86
CA THR A 142 19.86 16.60 32.83
C THR A 142 20.29 16.23 31.40
N SER A 143 19.60 16.75 30.38
CA SER A 143 19.95 16.60 28.96
C SER A 143 19.34 17.67 28.07
N PHE A 144 20.02 18.04 26.99
CA PHE A 144 19.53 18.97 25.97
C PHE A 144 20.10 18.65 24.59
N ASP A 145 19.43 19.13 23.54
CA ASP A 145 19.86 18.94 22.15
C ASP A 145 20.70 20.12 21.67
N ILE A 146 21.81 19.82 21.01
CA ILE A 146 22.75 20.79 20.46
C ILE A 146 23.05 20.42 19.01
N PRO A 147 22.86 21.34 18.05
CA PRO A 147 23.36 21.16 16.71
C PRO A 147 24.88 21.40 16.70
N ILE A 148 25.67 20.38 16.39
CA ILE A 148 27.13 20.48 16.25
C ILE A 148 27.47 20.21 14.80
N ASN A 149 28.03 21.20 14.10
CA ASN A 149 28.36 21.12 12.67
C ASN A 149 27.16 20.70 11.77
N GLY A 150 25.94 21.06 12.17
CA GLY A 150 24.71 20.71 11.45
C GLY A 150 24.12 19.34 11.81
N GLU A 151 24.78 18.55 12.64
CA GLU A 151 24.26 17.28 13.15
C GLU A 151 23.63 17.44 14.53
N PRO A 152 22.41 16.92 14.76
CA PRO A 152 21.78 16.97 16.06
C PRO A 152 22.49 16.01 17.02
N HIS A 153 22.98 16.55 18.13
CA HIS A 153 23.56 15.78 19.21
C HIS A 153 22.73 15.97 20.48
N ARG A 154 22.61 14.91 21.30
CA ARG A 154 22.05 15.01 22.64
C ARG A 154 23.19 15.05 23.65
N CYS A 155 23.26 16.12 24.42
CA CYS A 155 24.21 16.31 25.50
C CYS A 155 23.52 16.06 26.83
N PHE A 156 24.06 15.15 27.65
CA PHE A 156 23.68 14.93 29.02
C PHE A 156 24.69 15.59 29.93
N VAL A 157 24.22 16.26 30.98
CA VAL A 157 25.10 16.94 31.92
C VAL A 157 24.74 16.55 33.35
N ARG A 158 25.77 16.23 34.13
CA ARG A 158 25.64 15.85 35.54
C ARG A 158 26.69 16.54 36.38
N ALA A 159 26.27 17.26 37.42
CA ALA A 159 27.18 17.77 38.44
C ALA A 159 27.80 16.60 39.24
N LEU A 160 29.12 16.60 39.38
CA LEU A 160 29.87 15.55 40.07
C LEU A 160 30.05 15.81 41.57
N ASN A 161 30.07 17.07 41.98
CA ASN A 161 30.24 17.51 43.36
C ASN A 161 29.26 18.63 43.74
N PRO A 162 27.93 18.38 43.63
CA PRO A 162 26.94 19.39 44.00
C PRO A 162 27.06 19.74 45.49
N GLY A 163 27.02 21.04 45.80
CA GLY A 163 27.09 21.54 47.18
C GLY A 163 28.46 21.45 47.84
N SER A 164 29.51 21.09 47.08
CA SER A 164 30.87 21.12 47.62
C SER A 164 31.43 22.54 47.66
N ILE A 165 32.40 22.78 48.55
CA ILE A 165 33.18 24.04 48.61
C ILE A 165 34.07 24.26 47.37
N PHE A 166 34.30 23.21 46.58
CA PHE A 166 35.06 23.28 45.34
C PHE A 166 34.20 23.75 44.17
N PRO A 167 34.79 24.36 43.13
CA PRO A 167 34.09 24.60 41.87
C PRO A 167 33.40 23.32 41.37
N VAL A 168 32.17 23.47 40.88
CA VAL A 168 31.39 22.33 40.42
C VAL A 168 32.01 21.81 39.13
N ALA A 169 32.36 20.52 39.13
CA ALA A 169 32.75 19.80 37.93
C ALA A 169 31.51 19.15 37.30
N TYR A 170 31.39 19.25 35.98
CA TYR A 170 30.29 18.67 35.24
C TYR A 170 30.78 17.52 34.36
N HIS A 171 30.17 16.35 34.50
CA HIS A 171 30.35 15.28 33.54
C HIS A 171 29.39 15.48 32.37
N LEU A 172 29.96 15.54 31.16
CA LEU A 172 29.26 15.70 29.91
C LEU A 172 29.26 14.36 29.16
N SER A 173 28.11 13.96 28.65
CA SER A 173 27.99 12.83 27.72
C SER A 173 27.28 13.27 26.46
N LEU A 174 27.93 13.13 25.31
CA LEU A 174 27.45 13.54 24.01
C LEU A 174 27.14 12.31 23.15
N TYR A 175 25.94 12.30 22.59
CA TYR A 175 25.46 11.24 21.71
C TYR A 175 25.00 11.83 20.37
N SER A 176 25.56 11.37 19.26
CA SER A 176 25.11 11.79 17.93
C SER A 176 23.78 11.11 17.59
N LEU A 177 22.77 11.90 17.21
CA LEU A 177 21.50 11.38 16.71
C LEU A 177 21.57 11.08 15.21
N ALA A 178 22.66 11.42 14.52
CA ALA A 178 22.80 11.27 13.08
C ALA A 178 22.60 9.82 12.61
N ASP A 179 23.22 8.86 13.31
CA ASP A 179 23.07 7.43 13.03
C ASP A 179 21.59 7.00 13.09
N GLN A 180 20.86 7.43 14.12
CA GLN A 180 19.42 7.10 14.28
C GLN A 180 18.56 7.71 13.18
N TYR A 181 18.85 8.93 12.75
CA TYR A 181 18.13 9.58 11.65
C TYR A 181 18.42 8.92 10.30
N GLN A 182 19.64 8.41 10.09
CA GLN A 182 19.98 7.65 8.89
C GLN A 182 19.22 6.32 8.85
N ASP A 183 19.21 5.56 9.95
CA ASP A 183 18.45 4.31 10.07
C ASP A 183 16.95 4.53 9.82
N LEU A 184 16.38 5.59 10.42
CA LEU A 184 14.98 5.95 10.23
C LEU A 184 14.68 6.33 8.77
N ARG A 185 15.59 7.04 8.10
CA ARG A 185 15.44 7.43 6.70
C ARG A 185 15.49 6.21 5.79
N GLU A 186 16.41 5.28 6.04
CA GLU A 186 16.48 4.02 5.30
C GLU A 186 15.22 3.18 5.50
N LEU A 187 14.74 3.05 6.74
CA LEU A 187 13.48 2.37 7.05
C LEU A 187 12.30 3.01 6.32
N ARG A 188 12.22 4.35 6.33
CA ARG A 188 11.15 5.09 5.64
C ARG A 188 11.18 4.85 4.13
N LEU A 189 12.35 4.80 3.52
CA LEU A 189 12.50 4.50 2.09
C LEU A 189 12.08 3.05 1.78
N LYS A 190 12.49 2.08 2.61
CA LYS A 190 12.08 0.67 2.47
C LYS A 190 10.56 0.50 2.60
N VAL A 191 9.96 1.11 3.62
CA VAL A 191 8.50 1.10 3.83
C VAL A 191 7.78 1.79 2.67
N GLY A 192 8.28 2.94 2.21
CA GLY A 192 7.73 3.65 1.06
C GLY A 192 7.78 2.84 -0.24
N ALA A 193 8.91 2.17 -0.51
CA ALA A 193 9.07 1.30 -1.67
C ALA A 193 8.13 0.08 -1.61
N PHE A 194 7.99 -0.55 -0.44
CA PHE A 194 7.04 -1.65 -0.25
C PHE A 194 5.59 -1.20 -0.46
N ALA A 195 5.20 -0.05 0.11
CA ALA A 195 3.87 0.52 -0.09
C ALA A 195 3.57 0.82 -1.57
N LEU A 196 4.55 1.37 -2.30
CA LEU A 196 4.42 1.61 -3.74
C LEU A 196 4.25 0.29 -4.52
N LEU A 197 5.02 -0.74 -4.19
CA LEU A 197 4.89 -2.06 -4.81
C LEU A 197 3.50 -2.64 -4.62
N VAL A 198 2.98 -2.63 -3.39
CA VAL A 198 1.62 -3.11 -3.07
C VAL A 198 0.57 -2.30 -3.82
N PHE A 199 0.73 -0.97 -3.90
CA PHE A 199 -0.19 -0.10 -4.63
C PHE A 199 -0.22 -0.43 -6.13
N VAL A 200 0.95 -0.57 -6.77
CA VAL A 200 1.06 -0.94 -8.19
C VAL A 200 0.48 -2.32 -8.44
N ALA A 201 0.77 -3.31 -7.58
CA ALA A 201 0.18 -4.64 -7.67
C ALA A 201 -1.35 -4.60 -7.58
N GLY A 202 -1.91 -3.77 -6.69
CA GLY A 202 -3.35 -3.54 -6.59
C GLY A 202 -3.95 -2.94 -7.86
N LEU A 203 -3.29 -1.94 -8.47
CA LEU A 203 -3.73 -1.36 -9.74
C LEU A 203 -3.70 -2.37 -10.90
N VAL A 204 -2.65 -3.19 -10.98
CA VAL A 204 -2.55 -4.26 -11.99
C VAL A 204 -3.65 -5.29 -11.79
N LEU A 205 -3.91 -5.72 -10.56
CA LEU A 205 -4.98 -6.66 -10.25
C LEU A 205 -6.37 -6.08 -10.59
N ALA A 206 -6.61 -4.81 -10.25
CA ALA A 206 -7.86 -4.12 -10.59
C ALA A 206 -8.04 -4.02 -12.12
N TRP A 207 -6.96 -3.72 -12.86
CA TRP A 207 -6.99 -3.69 -14.32
C TRP A 207 -7.27 -5.08 -14.93
N LEU A 208 -6.64 -6.14 -14.42
CA LEU A 208 -6.88 -7.51 -14.85
C LEU A 208 -8.33 -7.95 -14.62
N LEU A 209 -8.88 -7.69 -13.43
CA LEU A 209 -10.28 -8.01 -13.11
C LEU A 209 -11.26 -7.19 -13.96
N SER A 210 -10.99 -5.89 -14.14
CA SER A 210 -11.81 -5.02 -14.97
C SER A 210 -11.83 -5.47 -16.43
N HIS A 211 -10.66 -5.78 -17.00
CA HIS A 211 -10.58 -6.23 -18.38
C HIS A 211 -11.13 -7.66 -18.57
N GLY A 212 -10.92 -8.54 -17.59
CA GLY A 212 -11.40 -9.92 -17.61
C GLY A 212 -12.92 -10.05 -17.56
N MET A 213 -13.61 -9.17 -16.84
CA MET A 213 -15.08 -9.26 -16.68
C MET A 213 -15.87 -8.23 -17.50
N ALA A 214 -15.44 -6.97 -17.53
CA ALA A 214 -16.27 -5.90 -18.09
C ALA A 214 -16.38 -5.98 -19.61
N VAL A 215 -15.31 -6.42 -20.30
CA VAL A 215 -15.30 -6.52 -21.76
C VAL A 215 -16.24 -7.61 -22.27
N PRO A 216 -16.15 -8.89 -21.81
CA PRO A 216 -17.09 -9.92 -22.24
C PRO A 216 -18.56 -9.59 -21.90
N LEU A 217 -18.81 -9.01 -20.72
CA LEU A 217 -20.17 -8.63 -20.32
C LEU A 217 -20.75 -7.55 -21.26
N ARG A 218 -19.93 -6.57 -21.65
CA ARG A 218 -20.34 -5.56 -22.64
C ARG A 218 -20.60 -6.19 -24.02
N GLU A 219 -19.78 -7.14 -24.46
CA GLU A 219 -20.00 -7.88 -25.72
C GLU A 219 -21.33 -8.65 -25.68
N LEU A 220 -21.68 -9.29 -24.55
CA LEU A 220 -22.97 -9.96 -24.36
C LEU A 220 -24.15 -8.98 -24.43
N VAL A 221 -24.05 -7.82 -23.75
CA VAL A 221 -25.09 -6.78 -23.78
C VAL A 221 -25.27 -6.19 -25.17
N LEU A 222 -24.19 -6.04 -25.93
CA LEU A 222 -24.27 -5.62 -27.33
C LEU A 222 -24.89 -6.72 -28.19
N GLY A 223 -24.50 -7.98 -27.98
CA GLY A 223 -25.06 -9.13 -28.68
C GLY A 223 -26.56 -9.26 -28.47
N THR A 224 -27.06 -9.14 -27.23
CA THR A 224 -28.51 -9.19 -26.97
C THR A 224 -29.27 -8.09 -27.69
N ARG A 225 -28.72 -6.87 -27.77
CA ARG A 225 -29.31 -5.77 -28.56
C ARG A 225 -29.31 -6.02 -30.07
N GLU A 226 -28.33 -6.75 -30.58
CA GLU A 226 -28.31 -7.13 -32.01
C GLU A 226 -29.36 -8.21 -32.29
N ILE A 227 -29.51 -9.20 -31.40
CA ILE A 227 -30.57 -10.21 -31.49
C ILE A 227 -31.97 -9.57 -31.44
N GLU A 228 -32.17 -8.57 -30.59
CA GLU A 228 -33.43 -7.81 -30.49
C GLU A 228 -33.80 -7.12 -31.81
N LYS A 229 -32.82 -6.67 -32.58
CA LYS A 229 -33.03 -6.07 -33.91
C LYS A 229 -33.25 -7.10 -35.02
N GLY A 230 -33.26 -8.40 -34.70
CA GLY A 230 -33.38 -9.50 -35.67
C GLY A 230 -32.06 -9.92 -36.32
N ASN A 231 -30.92 -9.39 -35.88
CA ASN A 231 -29.61 -9.77 -36.41
C ASN A 231 -29.08 -11.03 -35.70
N TYR A 232 -29.56 -12.20 -36.11
CA TYR A 232 -29.19 -13.48 -35.52
C TYR A 232 -27.80 -14.01 -35.93
N ASP A 233 -27.16 -13.36 -36.91
CA ASP A 233 -25.80 -13.68 -37.35
C ASP A 233 -24.71 -13.04 -36.47
N TYR A 234 -25.09 -12.25 -35.46
CA TYR A 234 -24.13 -11.71 -34.50
C TYR A 234 -23.63 -12.81 -33.55
N HIS A 235 -22.31 -12.95 -33.43
CA HIS A 235 -21.67 -13.94 -32.57
C HIS A 235 -20.80 -13.27 -31.50
N VAL A 236 -21.02 -13.65 -30.25
CA VAL A 236 -20.19 -13.22 -29.12
C VAL A 236 -18.97 -14.13 -29.03
N ARG A 237 -17.77 -13.56 -28.84
CA ARG A 237 -16.53 -14.35 -28.75
C ARG A 237 -16.43 -15.01 -27.39
N VAL A 238 -16.15 -16.32 -27.36
CA VAL A 238 -15.86 -17.05 -26.12
C VAL A 238 -14.40 -16.83 -25.74
N ARG A 239 -14.16 -15.88 -24.81
CA ARG A 239 -12.81 -15.45 -24.41
C ARG A 239 -12.25 -16.20 -23.20
N SER A 240 -13.13 -16.75 -22.36
CA SER A 240 -12.78 -17.38 -21.09
C SER A 240 -13.35 -18.78 -21.01
N GLY A 241 -12.77 -19.63 -20.15
CA GLY A 241 -13.25 -20.99 -19.84
C GLY A 241 -14.07 -21.05 -18.56
N ASP A 242 -14.48 -19.90 -18.02
CA ASP A 242 -15.30 -19.73 -16.83
C ASP A 242 -16.80 -19.65 -17.16
N GLU A 243 -17.61 -19.24 -16.18
CA GLU A 243 -19.05 -19.07 -16.31
C GLU A 243 -19.44 -17.99 -17.35
N ILE A 244 -18.60 -16.98 -17.55
CA ILE A 244 -18.83 -15.95 -18.58
C ILE A 244 -18.63 -16.56 -19.97
N GLY A 245 -17.60 -17.38 -20.13
CA GLY A 245 -17.39 -18.18 -21.33
C GLY A 245 -18.56 -19.09 -21.65
N GLN A 246 -19.06 -19.82 -20.65
CA GLN A 246 -20.22 -20.70 -20.78
C GLN A 246 -21.50 -19.94 -21.16
N LEU A 247 -21.68 -18.73 -20.60
CA LEU A 247 -22.80 -17.87 -20.96
C LEU A 247 -22.70 -17.37 -22.41
N ALA A 248 -21.51 -17.02 -22.88
CA ALA A 248 -21.28 -16.63 -24.27
C ALA A 248 -21.58 -17.77 -25.25
N ASP A 249 -21.18 -19.00 -24.93
CA ASP A 249 -21.50 -20.16 -25.76
C ASP A 249 -23.01 -20.48 -25.77
N SER A 250 -23.65 -20.39 -24.61
CA SER A 250 -25.11 -20.56 -24.47
C SER A 250 -25.87 -19.49 -25.27
N PHE A 251 -25.40 -18.23 -25.22
CA PHE A 251 -25.94 -17.14 -26.01
C PHE A 251 -25.84 -17.41 -27.51
N ASN A 252 -24.67 -17.83 -28.00
CA ASN A 252 -24.47 -18.16 -29.42
C ASN A 252 -25.35 -19.34 -29.87
N THR A 253 -25.55 -20.33 -29.00
CA THR A 253 -26.44 -21.46 -29.29
C THR A 253 -27.90 -21.02 -29.41
N MET A 254 -28.37 -20.14 -28.53
CA MET A 254 -29.70 -19.53 -28.64
C MET A 254 -29.84 -18.70 -29.93
N ALA A 255 -28.84 -17.87 -30.26
CA ALA A 255 -28.85 -17.06 -31.48
C ALA A 255 -28.99 -17.93 -32.74
N ARG A 256 -28.22 -19.03 -32.83
CA ARG A 256 -28.36 -20.02 -33.92
C ARG A 256 -29.75 -20.64 -33.97
N GLY A 257 -30.33 -20.98 -32.81
CA GLY A 257 -31.69 -21.52 -32.74
C GLY A 257 -32.75 -20.53 -33.23
N LEU A 258 -32.61 -19.25 -32.90
CA LEU A 258 -33.48 -18.18 -33.40
C LEU A 258 -33.33 -17.98 -34.91
N ALA A 259 -32.09 -17.92 -35.42
CA ALA A 259 -31.81 -17.83 -36.85
C ALA A 259 -32.46 -18.98 -37.63
N GLN A 260 -32.38 -20.21 -37.10
CA GLN A 260 -32.96 -21.38 -37.72
C GLN A 260 -34.50 -21.31 -37.73
N ARG A 261 -35.14 -20.88 -36.64
CA ARG A 261 -36.61 -20.69 -36.58
C ARG A 261 -37.09 -19.61 -37.54
N ASP A 262 -36.37 -18.49 -37.65
CA ASP A 262 -36.70 -17.41 -38.58
C ASP A 262 -36.61 -17.88 -40.05
N LYS A 263 -35.56 -18.63 -40.39
CA LYS A 263 -35.40 -19.23 -41.72
C LYS A 263 -36.55 -20.19 -42.08
N TYR A 264 -36.96 -21.06 -41.15
CA TYR A 264 -38.11 -21.94 -41.40
C TYR A 264 -39.42 -21.17 -41.51
N ALA A 265 -39.62 -20.09 -40.73
CA ALA A 265 -40.80 -19.25 -40.83
C ALA A 265 -40.94 -18.64 -42.23
N VAL A 266 -39.84 -18.14 -42.81
CA VAL A 266 -39.83 -17.59 -44.18
C VAL A 266 -40.19 -18.66 -45.22
N VAL A 267 -39.61 -19.85 -45.13
CA VAL A 267 -39.89 -20.95 -46.07
C VAL A 267 -41.35 -21.43 -45.94
N LEU A 268 -41.86 -21.56 -44.72
CA LEU A 268 -43.25 -21.98 -44.49
C LEU A 268 -44.26 -20.99 -45.09
N ARG A 269 -44.02 -19.68 -44.95
CA ARG A 269 -44.84 -18.64 -45.58
C ARG A 269 -44.79 -18.65 -47.11
N GLN A 270 -43.75 -19.20 -47.72
CA GLN A 270 -43.66 -19.32 -49.18
C GLN A 270 -44.43 -20.53 -49.75
N VAL A 271 -44.62 -21.58 -48.95
CA VAL A 271 -45.15 -22.87 -49.42
C VAL A 271 -46.57 -23.14 -48.91
N ALA A 272 -46.94 -22.55 -47.79
CA ALA A 272 -48.28 -22.67 -47.20
C ALA A 272 -49.00 -21.32 -47.20
N ASP A 273 -50.34 -21.37 -47.24
CA ASP A 273 -51.17 -20.21 -46.95
C ASP A 273 -50.80 -19.60 -45.59
N GLU A 274 -50.79 -18.26 -45.48
CA GLU A 274 -50.33 -17.54 -44.29
C GLU A 274 -51.07 -18.01 -43.02
N ALA A 275 -52.37 -18.31 -43.12
CA ALA A 275 -53.16 -18.78 -41.97
C ALA A 275 -52.79 -20.20 -41.53
N ILE A 276 -52.27 -21.03 -42.44
CA ILE A 276 -51.78 -22.37 -42.12
C ILE A 276 -50.34 -22.31 -41.61
N ALA A 277 -49.49 -21.47 -42.23
CA ALA A 277 -48.13 -21.23 -41.76
C ALA A 277 -48.10 -20.72 -40.31
N GLU A 278 -48.97 -19.77 -39.95
CA GLU A 278 -49.08 -19.23 -38.59
C GLU A 278 -49.52 -20.31 -37.58
N LYS A 279 -50.54 -21.12 -37.93
CA LYS A 279 -50.99 -22.25 -37.09
C LYS A 279 -49.94 -23.35 -36.91
N LEU A 280 -49.13 -23.61 -37.94
CA LEU A 280 -48.02 -24.56 -37.84
C LEU A 280 -46.90 -24.01 -36.95
N MET A 281 -46.61 -22.72 -37.05
CA MET A 281 -45.58 -22.04 -36.24
C MET A 281 -45.98 -21.88 -34.76
N SER A 282 -47.26 -21.72 -34.45
CA SER A 282 -47.77 -21.64 -33.07
C SER A 282 -47.83 -22.98 -32.34
N GLY A 283 -47.71 -24.09 -33.07
CA GLY A 283 -47.87 -25.44 -32.53
C GLY A 283 -49.34 -25.84 -32.27
N GLU A 284 -50.30 -25.02 -32.70
CA GLU A 284 -51.74 -25.29 -32.57
C GLU A 284 -52.29 -26.17 -33.69
N ALA A 285 -51.51 -26.41 -34.74
CA ALA A 285 -51.88 -27.30 -35.83
C ALA A 285 -52.05 -28.74 -35.32
N LYS A 286 -53.30 -29.17 -35.13
CA LYS A 286 -53.62 -30.58 -34.88
C LYS A 286 -53.34 -31.39 -36.15
N VAL A 287 -52.35 -32.27 -36.08
CA VAL A 287 -52.10 -33.28 -37.10
C VAL A 287 -53.24 -34.29 -37.05
N GLY A 288 -54.02 -34.42 -38.13
CA GLY A 288 -55.14 -35.36 -38.19
C GLY A 288 -56.29 -34.99 -39.15
N GLY A 289 -56.31 -33.77 -39.67
CA GLY A 289 -57.40 -33.28 -40.52
C GLY A 289 -58.73 -33.15 -39.76
N GLU A 290 -59.71 -32.48 -40.36
CA GLU A 290 -61.06 -32.39 -39.82
C GLU A 290 -62.08 -32.61 -40.94
N LEU A 291 -63.23 -33.19 -40.61
CA LEU A 291 -64.37 -33.22 -41.53
C LEU A 291 -65.04 -31.85 -41.47
N ARG A 292 -65.07 -31.16 -42.62
CA ARG A 292 -65.68 -29.85 -42.76
C ARG A 292 -66.44 -29.72 -44.07
N LEU A 293 -67.56 -29.01 -44.03
CA LEU A 293 -68.27 -28.58 -45.23
C LEU A 293 -67.49 -27.47 -45.92
N VAL A 294 -67.09 -27.71 -47.17
CA VAL A 294 -66.34 -26.77 -48.00
C VAL A 294 -66.93 -26.70 -49.40
N THR A 295 -66.71 -25.58 -50.09
CA THR A 295 -66.97 -25.45 -51.53
C THR A 295 -65.65 -25.62 -52.27
N VAL A 296 -65.63 -26.44 -53.32
CA VAL A 296 -64.44 -26.67 -54.16
C VAL A 296 -64.71 -26.15 -55.57
N LEU A 297 -63.81 -25.30 -56.05
CA LEU A 297 -63.81 -24.76 -57.40
C LEU A 297 -62.71 -25.42 -58.22
N PHE A 298 -63.07 -25.91 -59.41
CA PHE A 298 -62.14 -26.37 -60.43
C PHE A 298 -62.23 -25.43 -61.63
N CYS A 299 -61.10 -24.89 -62.06
CA CYS A 299 -61.02 -24.04 -63.24
C CYS A 299 -59.86 -24.50 -64.13
N ASP A 300 -60.13 -24.65 -65.42
CA ASP A 300 -59.21 -25.23 -66.39
C ASP A 300 -59.23 -24.44 -67.71
N ILE A 301 -58.13 -24.48 -68.47
CA ILE A 301 -57.98 -23.72 -69.71
C ILE A 301 -58.57 -24.50 -70.88
N ARG A 302 -59.59 -23.92 -71.53
CA ARG A 302 -60.19 -24.54 -72.73
C ARG A 302 -59.17 -24.70 -73.86
N GLY A 303 -58.96 -25.94 -74.29
CA GLY A 303 -58.12 -26.27 -75.45
C GLY A 303 -56.61 -26.19 -75.17
N PHE A 304 -56.18 -26.18 -73.91
CA PHE A 304 -54.78 -26.06 -73.52
C PHE A 304 -53.84 -27.06 -74.17
N SER A 305 -54.23 -28.34 -74.25
CA SER A 305 -53.40 -29.39 -74.87
C SER A 305 -53.08 -29.06 -76.33
N ALA A 306 -54.06 -28.55 -77.09
CA ALA A 306 -53.86 -28.15 -78.48
C ALA A 306 -53.01 -26.86 -78.59
N LEU A 307 -53.16 -25.94 -77.63
CA LEU A 307 -52.40 -24.69 -77.57
C LEU A 307 -50.92 -24.91 -77.26
N THR A 308 -50.59 -25.91 -76.45
CA THR A 308 -49.24 -26.16 -75.95
C THR A 308 -48.44 -27.20 -76.74
N GLN A 309 -49.09 -28.00 -77.60
CA GLN A 309 -48.46 -29.10 -78.33
C GLN A 309 -47.24 -28.69 -79.18
N ASN A 310 -47.19 -27.45 -79.65
CA ASN A 310 -46.10 -26.93 -80.47
C ASN A 310 -45.28 -25.82 -79.78
N LEU A 311 -45.52 -25.57 -78.48
CA LEU A 311 -44.79 -24.56 -77.72
C LEU A 311 -43.58 -25.19 -77.00
N PRO A 312 -42.44 -24.48 -76.90
CA PRO A 312 -41.33 -24.91 -76.08
C PRO A 312 -41.69 -24.84 -74.59
N ALA A 313 -41.07 -25.71 -73.79
CA ALA A 313 -41.47 -25.93 -72.39
C ALA A 313 -41.37 -24.67 -71.51
N ASP A 314 -40.38 -23.81 -71.75
CA ASP A 314 -40.20 -22.53 -71.04
C ASP A 314 -41.33 -21.54 -71.34
N GLU A 315 -41.83 -21.49 -72.58
CA GLU A 315 -42.98 -20.67 -72.95
C GLU A 315 -44.28 -21.19 -72.34
N VAL A 316 -44.47 -22.52 -72.29
CA VAL A 316 -45.62 -23.15 -71.61
C VAL A 316 -45.61 -22.83 -70.11
N VAL A 317 -44.44 -22.94 -69.45
CA VAL A 317 -44.29 -22.60 -68.04
C VAL A 317 -44.55 -21.11 -67.79
N ARG A 318 -44.08 -20.22 -68.68
CA ARG A 318 -44.34 -18.77 -68.56
C ARG A 318 -45.83 -18.46 -68.67
N LEU A 319 -46.52 -19.05 -69.65
CA LEU A 319 -47.97 -18.90 -69.83
C LEU A 319 -48.74 -19.40 -68.60
N LEU A 320 -48.39 -20.59 -68.10
CA LEU A 320 -48.99 -21.16 -66.89
C LEU A 320 -48.76 -20.26 -65.69
N ASN A 321 -47.53 -19.79 -65.45
CA ASN A 321 -47.23 -18.91 -64.32
C ASN A 321 -48.04 -17.61 -64.40
N GLU A 322 -48.15 -16.99 -65.58
CA GLU A 322 -48.93 -15.77 -65.77
C GLU A 322 -50.43 -16.01 -65.48
N HIS A 323 -50.99 -17.08 -66.05
CA HIS A 323 -52.41 -17.42 -65.86
C HIS A 323 -52.73 -17.81 -64.42
N MET A 324 -51.92 -18.69 -63.82
CA MET A 324 -52.10 -19.15 -62.45
C MET A 324 -51.90 -18.02 -61.45
N THR A 325 -50.96 -17.11 -61.68
CA THR A 325 -50.79 -15.91 -60.83
C THR A 325 -52.04 -15.04 -60.85
N ALA A 326 -52.63 -14.82 -62.03
CA ALA A 326 -53.86 -14.04 -62.16
C ALA A 326 -55.05 -14.72 -61.45
N LEU A 327 -55.26 -16.02 -61.67
CA LEU A 327 -56.34 -16.76 -61.01
C LEU A 327 -56.16 -16.86 -59.49
N THR A 328 -54.93 -17.11 -59.03
CA THR A 328 -54.59 -17.16 -57.60
C THR A 328 -54.94 -15.86 -56.90
N LYS A 329 -54.66 -14.71 -57.55
CA LYS A 329 -55.04 -13.40 -57.02
C LYS A 329 -56.56 -13.28 -56.83
N VAL A 330 -57.36 -13.70 -57.81
CA VAL A 330 -58.83 -13.67 -57.73
C VAL A 330 -59.34 -14.57 -56.60
N VAL A 331 -58.81 -15.80 -56.50
CA VAL A 331 -59.17 -16.74 -55.43
C VAL A 331 -58.95 -16.11 -54.05
N TYR A 332 -57.78 -15.48 -53.84
CA TYR A 332 -57.48 -14.82 -52.56
C TYR A 332 -58.30 -13.55 -52.30
N GLU A 333 -58.59 -12.73 -53.32
CA GLU A 333 -59.49 -11.57 -53.19
C GLU A 333 -60.88 -11.99 -52.70
N HIS A 334 -61.34 -13.17 -53.11
CA HIS A 334 -62.59 -13.78 -52.66
C HIS A 334 -62.46 -14.66 -51.42
N GLN A 335 -61.28 -14.68 -50.77
CA GLN A 335 -60.98 -15.41 -49.53
C GLN A 335 -61.07 -16.93 -49.67
N GLY A 336 -60.84 -17.45 -50.87
CA GLY A 336 -60.54 -18.86 -51.09
C GLY A 336 -59.06 -19.15 -50.89
N VAL A 337 -58.73 -20.43 -50.78
CA VAL A 337 -57.34 -20.92 -50.70
C VAL A 337 -57.10 -21.87 -51.86
N VAL A 338 -55.96 -21.71 -52.54
CA VAL A 338 -55.54 -22.66 -53.58
C VAL A 338 -55.04 -23.94 -52.90
N ASP A 339 -55.67 -25.08 -53.18
CA ASP A 339 -55.26 -26.39 -52.65
C ASP A 339 -54.10 -26.96 -53.46
N LYS A 340 -54.23 -26.97 -54.80
CA LYS A 340 -53.16 -27.39 -55.71
C LYS A 340 -53.39 -26.93 -57.16
N PHE A 341 -52.32 -27.03 -57.93
CA PHE A 341 -52.31 -26.95 -59.39
C PHE A 341 -52.11 -28.34 -59.98
N VAL A 342 -52.86 -28.68 -61.03
CA VAL A 342 -52.72 -29.94 -61.78
C VAL A 342 -52.68 -29.65 -63.26
N GLY A 343 -51.49 -29.43 -63.82
CA GLY A 343 -51.33 -28.99 -65.20
C GLY A 343 -51.88 -27.57 -65.39
N ASP A 344 -52.88 -27.44 -66.25
CA ASP A 344 -53.65 -26.24 -66.56
C ASP A 344 -54.85 -25.99 -65.64
N LEU A 345 -55.12 -26.94 -64.74
CA LEU A 345 -56.21 -26.85 -63.78
C LEU A 345 -55.75 -26.23 -62.44
N ILE A 346 -56.54 -25.29 -61.93
CA ILE A 346 -56.47 -24.80 -60.54
C ILE A 346 -57.60 -25.41 -59.71
N MET A 347 -57.27 -25.89 -58.50
CA MET A 347 -58.23 -26.32 -57.50
C MET A 347 -58.20 -25.35 -56.32
N ALA A 348 -59.31 -24.66 -56.09
CA ALA A 348 -59.48 -23.74 -54.97
C ALA A 348 -60.55 -24.25 -54.00
N VAL A 349 -60.37 -23.98 -52.71
CA VAL A 349 -61.27 -24.38 -51.63
C VAL A 349 -61.72 -23.14 -50.88
N PHE A 350 -63.03 -23.05 -50.65
CA PHE A 350 -63.68 -22.01 -49.84
C PHE A 350 -64.33 -22.68 -48.63
N GLY A 351 -64.20 -22.07 -47.45
CA GLY A 351 -64.65 -22.67 -46.18
C GLY A 351 -63.53 -23.32 -45.34
N ALA A 352 -62.30 -23.37 -45.86
CA ALA A 352 -61.10 -23.83 -45.15
C ALA A 352 -59.92 -22.88 -45.40
N PRO A 353 -59.07 -22.56 -44.39
CA PRO A 353 -59.10 -23.03 -43.00
C PRO A 353 -60.15 -22.35 -42.12
N SER A 354 -60.92 -21.39 -42.65
CA SER A 354 -62.05 -20.73 -41.98
C SER A 354 -63.22 -20.56 -42.95
N SER A 355 -64.45 -20.63 -42.42
CA SER A 355 -65.68 -20.46 -43.20
C SER A 355 -66.31 -19.09 -42.95
N ARG A 356 -66.91 -18.51 -43.99
CA ARG A 356 -67.66 -17.25 -43.92
C ARG A 356 -69.18 -17.45 -43.95
N GLY A 357 -69.65 -18.69 -44.07
CA GLY A 357 -71.07 -19.03 -44.17
C GLY A 357 -71.69 -18.80 -45.55
N ASN A 358 -71.00 -18.09 -46.46
CA ASN A 358 -71.40 -17.87 -47.85
C ASN A 358 -70.33 -18.35 -48.84
N ASP A 359 -69.61 -19.42 -48.48
CA ASP A 359 -68.45 -19.93 -49.22
C ASP A 359 -68.78 -20.36 -50.66
N ALA A 360 -70.03 -20.76 -50.93
CA ALA A 360 -70.51 -21.08 -52.27
C ALA A 360 -70.79 -19.88 -53.18
N GLU A 361 -71.06 -18.69 -52.61
CA GLU A 361 -71.23 -17.45 -53.40
C GLU A 361 -69.89 -16.78 -53.70
N ARG A 362 -68.87 -17.09 -52.88
CA ARG A 362 -67.51 -16.58 -53.03
C ARG A 362 -66.70 -17.37 -54.05
N ALA A 363 -66.99 -18.67 -54.19
CA ALA A 363 -66.47 -19.55 -55.23
C ALA A 363 -67.13 -19.23 -56.57
#